data_AF-A0A1Y4QRA7-F1
#
_entry.id   AF-A0A1Y4QRA7-F1
#
_cell.length_a   1.000
_cell.length_b   1.000
_cell.length_c   1.000
_cell.angle_alpha   90.00
_cell.angle_beta   90.00
_cell.angle_gamma   90.00
#
_symmetry.space_group_name_H-M   'P 1'
#
loop_
_entity.id
_entity.type
_entity.pdbx_description
1 polymer ?
#
loop_
_entity_poly.entity_id
_entity_poly.type
_entity_poly.pdbx_seq_one_letter_code
_entity_poly.pdbx_strand_id
1 'polypeptide(L)' 'MIRNGKIIQEITIDKALKIIDTREPLGLFLVKDGGKYVAIDNASWDAWTEEFMDKKQCMDYLLGYDI' A
#
# COMPACT_ATOMS: atom_id res chain seq x y z
N MET A 1 -0.23 -9.69 7.37
CA MET A 1 1.21 -9.86 7.06
C MET A 1 1.95 -8.64 7.62
N ILE A 2 3.17 -8.81 8.13
CA ILE A 2 3.91 -7.79 8.88
C ILE A 2 5.26 -7.53 8.20
N ARG A 3 5.63 -6.27 7.98
CA ARG A 3 6.98 -5.86 7.56
C ARG A 3 7.52 -4.85 8.57
N ASN A 4 8.67 -5.11 9.19
CA ASN A 4 9.30 -4.22 10.18
C ASN A 4 8.33 -3.74 11.28
N GLY A 5 7.48 -4.64 11.78
CA GLY A 5 6.46 -4.33 12.80
C GLY A 5 5.20 -3.62 12.29
N LYS A 6 5.12 -3.27 11.00
CA LYS A 6 3.95 -2.64 10.36
C LYS A 6 3.04 -3.70 9.73
N ILE A 7 1.76 -3.66 10.06
CA ILE A 7 0.72 -4.51 9.45
C ILE A 7 0.23 -3.83 8.17
N ILE A 8 0.07 -4.61 7.10
CA ILE A 8 -0.60 -4.14 5.88
C ILE A 8 -2.09 -3.95 6.15
N GLN A 9 -2.60 -2.76 5.90
CA GLN A 9 -4.01 -2.40 6.09
C GLN A 9 -4.73 -2.25 4.76
N GLU A 10 -5.87 -2.92 4.60
CA GLU A 10 -6.76 -2.66 3.48
C GLU A 10 -7.62 -1.43 3.77
N ILE A 11 -7.69 -0.49 2.83
CA ILE A 11 -8.33 0.81 3.01
C ILE A 11 -9.24 1.17 1.83
N THR A 12 -10.04 2.21 2.01
CA THR A 12 -10.87 2.79 0.94
C THR A 12 -10.06 3.72 0.05
N ILE A 13 -10.57 3.99 -1.16
CA ILE A 13 -10.00 4.96 -2.11
C ILE A 13 -9.86 6.35 -1.46
N ASP A 14 -10.88 6.85 -0.78
CA ASP A 14 -10.81 8.15 -0.11
C ASP A 14 -9.69 8.24 0.93
N LYS A 15 -9.44 7.14 1.67
CA LYS A 15 -8.34 7.09 2.63
C LYS A 15 -6.99 7.00 1.92
N ALA A 16 -6.90 6.25 0.82
CA ALA A 16 -5.70 6.16 0.00
C ALA A 16 -5.30 7.54 -0.56
N LEU A 17 -6.26 8.29 -1.10
CA LEU A 17 -6.04 9.64 -1.62
C LEU A 17 -5.47 10.58 -0.54
N LYS A 18 -6.02 10.54 0.69
CA LYS A 18 -5.50 11.34 1.81
C LYS A 18 -4.09 10.93 2.22
N ILE A 19 -3.79 9.65 2.25
CA ILE A 19 -2.46 9.12 2.61
C ILE A 19 -1.41 9.57 1.58
N ILE A 20 -1.74 9.49 0.30
CA ILE A 20 -0.86 9.91 -0.81
C ILE A 20 -0.64 11.43 -0.80
N ASP A 21 -1.69 12.21 -0.54
CA ASP A 21 -1.64 13.67 -0.51
C ASP A 21 -0.82 14.19 0.68
N THR A 22 -1.08 13.66 1.88
CA THR A 22 -0.43 14.14 3.12
C THR A 22 0.99 13.62 3.30
N ARG A 23 1.28 12.41 2.78
CA ARG A 23 2.56 11.69 2.94
C ARG A 23 3.04 11.55 4.39
N GLU A 24 2.14 11.72 5.37
CA GLU A 24 2.47 11.42 6.76
C GLU A 24 2.84 9.95 6.87
N PRO A 25 3.91 9.55 7.58
CA PRO A 25 4.40 8.18 7.58
C PRO A 25 3.50 7.24 8.39
N LEU A 26 2.36 6.86 7.81
CA LEU A 26 1.27 6.15 8.48
C LEU A 26 1.38 4.62 8.36
N GLY A 27 2.19 4.10 7.43
CA GLY A 27 2.43 2.66 7.28
C GLY A 27 2.17 2.10 5.89
N LEU A 28 1.69 0.86 5.84
CA LEU A 28 1.54 0.08 4.60
C LEU A 28 0.08 -0.16 4.31
N PHE A 29 -0.33 0.15 3.09
CA PHE A 29 -1.73 0.10 2.72
C PHE A 29 -1.95 -0.58 1.39
N LEU A 30 -3.12 -1.20 1.26
CA LEU A 30 -3.63 -1.80 0.05
C LEU A 30 -5.02 -1.23 -0.21
N VAL A 31 -5.30 -0.82 -1.43
CA VAL A 31 -6.63 -0.37 -1.85
C VAL A 31 -7.04 -1.07 -3.15
N LYS A 32 -8.32 -1.40 -3.28
CA LYS A 32 -8.88 -1.90 -4.54
C LYS A 32 -9.48 -0.73 -5.31
N ASP A 33 -8.99 -0.50 -6.52
CA ASP A 33 -9.46 0.55 -7.42
C ASP A 33 -9.66 -0.01 -8.84
N GLY A 34 -10.85 0.18 -9.41
CA GLY A 34 -11.14 -0.21 -10.79
C GLY A 34 -10.89 -1.67 -11.16
N GLY A 35 -10.84 -2.60 -10.19
CA GLY A 35 -10.50 -4.02 -10.41
C GLY A 35 -9.02 -4.36 -10.24
N LYS A 36 -8.16 -3.38 -9.99
CA LYS A 36 -6.76 -3.54 -9.60
C LYS A 36 -6.59 -3.40 -8.08
N TYR A 37 -5.41 -3.77 -7.60
CA TYR A 37 -4.93 -3.52 -6.24
C TYR A 37 -3.77 -2.53 -6.31
N VAL A 38 -3.82 -1.48 -5.51
CA VAL A 38 -2.73 -0.50 -5.41
C VAL A 38 -2.04 -0.69 -4.07
N ALA A 39 -0.74 -0.99 -4.11
CA ALA A 39 0.12 -0.96 -2.96
C ALA A 39 0.49 0.50 -2.65
N ILE A 40 0.45 0.88 -1.37
CA ILE A 40 0.91 2.19 -0.91
C ILE A 40 1.88 1.95 0.24
N ASP A 41 3.17 2.11 -0.04
CA ASP A 41 4.23 2.13 0.95
C ASP A 41 4.44 3.56 1.44
N ASN A 42 3.70 3.89 2.49
CA ASN A 42 3.81 5.15 3.20
C ASN A 42 4.41 4.93 4.59
N ALA A 43 5.38 4.02 4.69
CA ALA A 43 6.11 3.78 5.91
C ALA A 43 7.20 4.83 6.18
N SER A 44 7.55 5.61 5.14
CA SER A 44 8.38 6.82 5.14
C SER A 44 7.55 8.02 4.64
N TRP A 45 8.20 9.07 4.13
CA TRP A 45 7.56 10.30 3.66
C TRP A 45 7.29 10.34 2.15
N ASP A 46 7.62 9.28 1.41
CA ASP A 46 7.55 9.30 -0.06
C ASP A 46 6.19 8.82 -0.60
N ALA A 47 5.47 7.99 0.18
CA ALA A 47 4.22 7.33 -0.21
C ALA A 47 4.32 6.62 -1.58
N TRP A 48 5.23 5.66 -1.73
CA TRP A 48 5.41 4.91 -2.98
C TRP A 48 4.15 4.13 -3.34
N THR A 49 3.76 4.19 -4.61
CA THR A 49 2.56 3.49 -5.12
C THR A 49 2.90 2.59 -6.28
N GLU A 50 2.30 1.39 -6.33
CA GLU A 50 2.42 0.46 -7.45
C GLU A 50 1.10 -0.29 -7.67
N GLU A 51 0.75 -0.57 -8.93
CA GLU A 51 -0.52 -1.21 -9.31
C GLU A 51 -0.34 -2.69 -9.68
N PHE A 52 -1.27 -3.53 -9.23
CA PHE A 52 -1.25 -4.96 -9.48
C PHE A 52 -2.63 -5.48 -9.87
N MET A 53 -2.66 -6.49 -10.74
CA MET A 53 -3.89 -7.23 -11.05
C MET A 53 -4.23 -8.25 -9.95
N ASP A 54 -3.21 -8.76 -9.26
CA ASP A 54 -3.34 -9.77 -8.23
C ASP A 54 -3.07 -9.21 -6.82
N LYS A 55 -3.91 -9.60 -5.87
CA LYS A 55 -3.82 -9.11 -4.48
C LYS A 55 -2.55 -9.62 -3.80
N LYS A 56 -2.11 -10.83 -4.10
CA LYS A 56 -0.92 -11.42 -3.48
C LYS A 56 0.33 -10.70 -3.96
N GLN A 57 0.48 -10.40 -5.25
CA GLN A 57 1.61 -9.60 -5.77
C GLN A 57 1.67 -8.21 -5.12
N CYS A 58 0.53 -7.55 -4.94
CA CYS A 58 0.44 -6.28 -4.20
C CYS A 58 0.95 -6.40 -2.76
N MET A 59 0.57 -7.48 -2.06
CA MET A 59 1.06 -7.74 -0.71
C MET A 59 2.55 -8.10 -0.69
N ASP A 60 3.02 -8.88 -1.65
CA ASP A 60 4.43 -9.29 -1.78
C ASP A 60 5.33 -8.06 -1.98
N TYR A 61 4.93 -7.10 -2.84
CA TYR A 61 5.58 -5.79 -2.97
C TYR A 61 5.68 -5.06 -1.63
N LEU A 62 4.56 -4.95 -0.91
CA LEU A 62 4.53 -4.28 0.40
C LEU A 62 5.36 -4.98 1.46
N LEU A 63 5.65 -6.27 1.30
CA LEU A 63 6.54 -7.03 2.18
C LEU A 63 8.00 -6.96 1.78
N GLY A 64 8.31 -6.43 0.58
CA GLY A 64 9.66 -6.35 0.03
C GLY A 64 10.15 -7.67 -0.58
N TYR A 65 9.24 -8.50 -1.08
CA TYR A 65 9.60 -9.66 -1.89
C TYR A 65 9.83 -9.24 -3.34
N ASP A 66 10.67 -10.00 -4.04
CA ASP A 66 10.82 -9.86 -5.49
C ASP A 66 9.54 -10.33 -6.18
N ILE A 67 9.03 -9.51 -7.11
CA ILE A 67 7.73 -9.69 -7.81
C ILE A 67 7.87 -9.63 -9.32
#